data_AF-A0A926UFT2-F1
#
_entry.id   AF-A0A926UFT2-F1
#
_cell.length_a   1.000
_cell.length_b   1.000
_cell.length_c   1.000
_cell.angle_alpha   90.00
_cell.angle_beta   90.00
_cell.angle_gamma   90.00
#
_symmetry.space_group_name_H-M   'P 1'
#
loop_
_entity.id
_entity.type
_entity.pdbx_description
1 polymer ?
#
loop_
_entity_poly.entity_id
_entity_poly.type
_entity_poly.pdbx_seq_one_letter_code
_entity_poly.pdbx_strand_id
1 'polypeptide(L)'
;MARPYPFKGGNISDYETFIGQAGTYNTRYIPTGQTVPCIQPSGGFTSPSQLLDINMLSIASLALGVLNLGVGVYNAFQLQKTQKKLDQNHEQIRAYFGSIQNALNAHQRTLEVLVSSQYGLSQQMNILREEMRSDFQQIVREIQGVEARRRRKEFYANTYELMEVYKRFIDHLPDLSEADRLIDRAEKLEAWLLAELDQVSMGKPERLPLVVALFFSVRAKADAFEAKGGKYMASADKALNKLKKQIQREAYALCNGRSLYTLGVEIPEIVYQYALLQRSLAKGIELRLNPKAELAFLPEEVAWKDGLDDFRKIFEQKPESTVKDTVKINEKTVIHLKTLADCDWYIRFSGEDPSTFDVHSRQSIRLSDLFREIGHPNPTEGILYKSDLYALMLFSLPEACNKFASRIQEEFSWEEHPKISGSSFQ
;
A
#
# COMPACT_ATOMS: atom_id res chain seq x y z
N MET A 1 33.68 -108.06 18.94
CA MET A 1 34.05 -106.64 19.19
C MET A 1 33.55 -105.80 18.03
N ALA A 2 32.47 -105.05 18.20
CA ALA A 2 31.90 -104.15 17.19
C ALA A 2 31.76 -102.74 17.80
N ARG A 3 32.25 -101.74 17.08
CA ARG A 3 32.38 -100.33 17.49
C ARG A 3 31.00 -99.65 17.64
N PRO A 4 30.81 -98.69 18.55
CA PRO A 4 29.55 -97.95 18.68
C PRO A 4 29.32 -97.01 17.47
N TYR A 5 28.05 -96.87 17.07
CA TYR A 5 27.59 -96.09 15.90
C TYR A 5 27.94 -94.59 15.97
N PRO A 6 28.20 -93.91 14.83
CA PRO A 6 28.87 -92.61 14.81
C PRO A 6 27.88 -91.45 14.59
N PHE A 7 27.04 -91.09 15.56
CA PHE A 7 26.39 -89.78 15.54
C PHE A 7 26.25 -89.22 16.95
N LYS A 8 27.05 -88.19 17.27
CA LYS A 8 26.91 -87.36 18.46
C LYS A 8 27.01 -85.88 18.05
N GLY A 9 25.86 -85.20 18.03
CA GLY A 9 25.78 -83.73 17.99
C GLY A 9 25.74 -83.09 16.59
N GLY A 10 24.90 -82.05 16.47
CA GLY A 10 24.65 -81.26 15.26
C GLY A 10 23.31 -80.50 15.39
N ASN A 11 23.10 -79.45 14.58
CA ASN A 11 21.81 -78.75 14.55
C ASN A 11 20.83 -79.52 13.64
N ILE A 12 19.52 -79.46 13.89
CA ILE A 12 18.56 -80.33 13.17
C ILE A 12 18.54 -80.07 11.66
N SER A 13 18.92 -78.85 11.24
CA SER A 13 19.07 -78.42 9.85
C SER A 13 20.22 -79.08 9.09
N ASP A 14 21.13 -79.77 9.78
CA ASP A 14 22.32 -80.37 9.17
C ASP A 14 22.07 -81.84 8.73
N TYR A 15 20.83 -82.32 8.87
CA TYR A 15 20.42 -83.67 8.53
C TYR A 15 19.29 -83.65 7.51
N GLU A 16 19.38 -84.53 6.52
CA GLU A 16 18.35 -84.71 5.50
C GLU A 16 17.89 -86.17 5.44
N THR A 17 16.57 -86.37 5.38
CA THR A 17 15.96 -87.68 5.17
C THR A 17 15.62 -87.86 3.71
N PHE A 18 16.11 -88.93 3.09
CA PHE A 18 15.90 -89.21 1.67
C PHE A 18 15.64 -90.71 1.43
N ILE A 19 15.00 -91.04 0.30
CA ILE A 19 14.70 -92.43 -0.07
C ILE A 19 15.86 -92.99 -0.92
N GLY A 20 16.48 -94.08 -0.47
CA GLY A 20 17.58 -94.74 -1.18
C GLY A 20 17.13 -95.59 -2.37
N GLN A 21 18.07 -96.08 -3.19
CA GLN A 21 17.78 -96.86 -4.42
C GLN A 21 16.98 -98.15 -4.20
N ALA A 22 16.84 -98.64 -2.96
CA ALA A 22 16.02 -99.80 -2.58
C ALA A 22 14.68 -99.42 -1.88
N GLY A 23 14.26 -98.14 -1.93
CA GLY A 23 13.00 -97.67 -1.34
C GLY A 23 13.03 -97.45 0.18
N THR A 24 14.20 -97.47 0.83
CA THR A 24 14.34 -97.26 2.27
C THR A 24 14.53 -95.79 2.63
N TYR A 25 13.92 -95.34 3.73
CA TYR A 25 14.20 -94.00 4.28
C TYR A 25 15.56 -94.02 4.98
N ASN A 26 16.48 -93.19 4.51
CA ASN A 26 17.82 -93.05 5.07
C ASN A 26 18.01 -91.62 5.59
N THR A 27 18.74 -91.48 6.69
CA THR A 27 19.14 -90.16 7.19
C THR A 27 20.61 -89.93 6.83
N ARG A 28 20.88 -88.82 6.14
CA ARG A 28 22.22 -88.35 5.80
C ARG A 28 22.58 -87.18 6.68
N TYR A 29 23.81 -87.17 7.19
CA TYR A 29 24.40 -85.93 7.72
C TYR A 29 25.03 -85.16 6.56
N ILE A 30 24.48 -83.98 6.26
CA ILE A 30 24.77 -83.21 5.04
C ILE A 30 26.26 -82.84 4.94
N PRO A 31 26.95 -82.40 6.01
CA PRO A 31 28.34 -81.94 5.90
C PRO A 31 29.36 -83.05 5.58
N THR A 32 29.13 -84.30 6.02
CA THR A 32 30.10 -85.40 5.82
C THR A 32 29.65 -86.43 4.78
N GLY A 33 28.38 -86.39 4.36
CA GLY A 33 27.82 -87.33 3.38
C GLY A 33 27.58 -88.74 3.91
N GLN A 34 27.89 -89.03 5.19
CA GLN A 34 27.66 -90.34 5.78
C GLN A 34 26.17 -90.61 5.98
N THR A 35 25.74 -91.79 5.56
CA THR A 35 24.35 -92.26 5.64
C THR A 35 24.22 -93.41 6.61
N VAL A 36 23.24 -93.34 7.51
CA VAL A 36 22.83 -94.50 8.31
C VAL A 36 21.48 -94.99 7.79
N PRO A 37 21.37 -96.28 7.44
CA PRO A 37 20.09 -96.85 7.07
C PRO A 37 19.20 -96.95 8.29
N CYS A 38 18.01 -96.35 8.21
CA CYS A 38 16.97 -96.68 9.17
C CYS A 38 16.46 -98.09 8.84
N ILE A 39 16.36 -98.92 9.87
CA ILE A 39 16.03 -100.34 9.83
C ILE A 39 14.88 -100.61 8.86
N GLN A 40 15.12 -101.43 7.83
CA GLN A 40 14.06 -102.01 7.02
C GLN A 40 13.11 -102.79 7.95
N PRO A 41 11.78 -102.69 7.80
CA PRO A 41 10.98 -103.87 8.04
C PRO A 41 11.47 -104.90 7.01
N SER A 42 12.14 -105.95 7.47
CA SER A 42 12.62 -107.03 6.61
C SER A 42 11.42 -107.59 5.85
N GLY A 43 11.33 -107.23 4.57
CA GLY A 43 10.34 -107.76 3.65
C GLY A 43 10.61 -109.23 3.35
N GLY A 44 9.59 -109.91 2.84
CA GLY A 44 9.76 -111.25 2.29
C GLY A 44 8.45 -111.93 1.92
N PHE A 45 7.73 -111.40 0.92
CA PHE A 45 6.82 -112.23 0.13
C PHE A 45 7.66 -113.25 -0.64
N THR A 46 7.69 -114.50 -0.18
CA THR A 46 7.82 -115.68 -1.06
C THR A 46 7.26 -116.91 -0.34
N SER A 47 6.14 -117.40 -0.88
CA SER A 47 5.59 -118.76 -0.75
C SER A 47 4.98 -119.21 0.59
N PRO A 48 3.79 -119.86 0.57
CA PRO A 48 3.06 -120.24 1.77
C PRO A 48 3.56 -121.58 2.31
N SER A 49 4.12 -121.57 3.52
CA SER A 49 3.74 -122.46 4.63
C SER A 49 4.82 -122.52 5.72
N GLN A 50 4.31 -122.60 6.95
CA GLN A 50 4.92 -123.04 8.21
C GLN A 50 5.23 -121.96 9.27
N LEU A 51 4.58 -122.23 10.40
CA LEU A 51 4.25 -121.46 11.60
C LEU A 51 5.29 -121.67 12.72
N LEU A 52 5.32 -120.69 13.65
CA LEU A 52 5.78 -120.71 15.07
C LEU A 52 7.23 -120.30 15.40
N ASP A 53 7.41 -119.09 15.95
CA ASP A 53 7.71 -118.87 17.40
C ASP A 53 7.91 -117.37 17.74
N ILE A 54 7.06 -116.78 18.59
CA ILE A 54 7.13 -115.40 19.12
C ILE A 54 6.61 -115.41 20.56
N ASN A 55 7.38 -114.95 21.58
CA ASN A 55 6.75 -114.53 22.86
C ASN A 55 7.51 -113.61 23.85
N MET A 56 8.69 -113.04 23.56
CA MET A 56 9.37 -112.12 24.53
C MET A 56 9.45 -110.63 24.12
N LEU A 57 9.01 -110.24 22.91
CA LEU A 57 9.14 -108.86 22.41
C LEU A 57 7.95 -107.92 22.75
N SER A 58 6.91 -108.42 23.42
CA SER A 58 5.63 -107.74 23.67
C SER A 58 5.63 -106.77 24.88
N ILE A 59 6.42 -107.06 25.91
CA ILE A 59 6.32 -106.33 27.21
C ILE A 59 7.15 -105.04 27.21
N ALA A 60 8.34 -105.06 26.62
CA ALA A 60 9.21 -103.87 26.57
C ALA A 60 8.65 -102.76 25.66
N SER A 61 7.96 -103.15 24.58
CA SER A 61 7.29 -102.26 23.65
C SER A 61 6.05 -101.60 24.27
N LEU A 62 5.34 -102.29 25.18
CA LEU A 62 4.23 -101.72 25.95
C LEU A 62 4.69 -100.66 26.96
N ALA A 63 5.79 -100.92 27.70
CA ALA A 63 6.31 -99.98 28.70
C ALA A 63 6.83 -98.67 28.08
N LEU A 64 7.49 -98.74 26.92
CA LEU A 64 7.89 -97.57 26.13
C LEU A 64 6.68 -96.82 25.55
N GLY A 65 5.62 -97.54 25.16
CA GLY A 65 4.36 -96.95 24.71
C GLY A 65 3.66 -96.11 25.80
N VAL A 66 3.62 -96.61 27.04
CA VAL A 66 2.97 -95.91 28.17
C VAL A 66 3.75 -94.66 28.61
N LEU A 67 5.09 -94.72 28.64
CA LEU A 67 5.93 -93.56 28.94
C LEU A 67 5.81 -92.46 27.86
N ASN A 68 5.81 -92.85 26.59
CA ASN A 68 5.60 -91.90 25.49
C ASN A 68 4.19 -91.29 25.51
N LEU A 69 3.18 -92.05 25.95
CA LEU A 69 1.82 -91.53 26.15
C LEU A 69 1.78 -90.50 27.30
N GLY A 70 2.46 -90.77 28.41
CA GLY A 70 2.55 -89.86 29.56
C GLY A 70 3.24 -88.54 29.23
N VAL A 71 4.34 -88.58 28.48
CA VAL A 71 5.02 -87.37 27.98
C VAL A 71 4.16 -86.64 26.95
N GLY A 72 3.45 -87.36 26.08
CA GLY A 72 2.51 -86.79 25.11
C GLY A 72 1.34 -86.04 25.78
N VAL A 73 0.72 -86.65 26.80
CA VAL A 73 -0.39 -86.04 27.57
C VAL A 73 0.10 -84.84 28.39
N TYR A 74 1.29 -84.93 29.01
CA TYR A 74 1.88 -83.81 29.74
C TYR A 74 2.21 -82.62 28.83
N ASN A 75 2.81 -82.89 27.66
CA ASN A 75 3.11 -81.85 26.68
C ASN A 75 1.82 -81.23 26.11
N ALA A 76 0.78 -82.04 25.85
CA ALA A 76 -0.52 -81.54 25.42
C ALA A 76 -1.20 -80.66 26.48
N PHE A 77 -1.12 -81.05 27.77
CA PHE A 77 -1.65 -80.25 28.88
C PHE A 77 -0.89 -78.93 29.07
N GLN A 78 0.45 -78.95 28.97
CA GLN A 78 1.26 -77.73 29.01
C GLN A 78 0.99 -76.82 27.82
N LEU A 79 0.87 -77.37 26.61
CA LEU A 79 0.46 -76.65 25.40
C LEU A 79 -0.90 -75.99 25.58
N GLN A 80 -1.89 -76.69 26.12
CA GLN A 80 -3.21 -76.15 26.38
C GLN A 80 -3.18 -75.02 27.42
N LYS A 81 -2.35 -75.15 28.47
CA LYS A 81 -2.15 -74.12 29.49
C LYS A 81 -1.44 -72.88 28.92
N THR A 82 -0.43 -73.08 28.07
CA THR A 82 0.25 -71.97 27.38
C THR A 82 -0.68 -71.29 26.38
N GLN A 83 -1.53 -72.05 25.68
CA GLN A 83 -2.48 -71.50 24.74
C GLN A 83 -3.55 -70.67 25.44
N LYS A 84 -4.10 -71.15 26.57
CA LYS A 84 -5.01 -70.34 27.39
C LYS A 84 -4.37 -69.04 27.90
N LYS A 85 -3.11 -69.07 28.33
CA LYS A 85 -2.38 -67.86 28.75
C LYS A 85 -2.14 -66.92 27.57
N LEU A 86 -1.84 -67.46 26.40
CA LEU A 86 -1.66 -66.69 25.17
C LEU A 86 -2.96 -66.03 24.75
N ASP A 87 -4.08 -66.74 24.80
CA ASP A 87 -5.42 -66.22 24.49
C ASP A 87 -5.81 -65.11 25.48
N GLN A 88 -5.58 -65.31 26.78
CA GLN A 88 -5.81 -64.28 27.81
C GLN A 88 -4.95 -63.04 27.59
N ASN A 89 -3.66 -63.23 27.28
CA ASN A 89 -2.78 -62.10 26.94
C ASN A 89 -3.25 -61.40 25.66
N HIS A 90 -3.70 -62.14 24.65
CA HIS A 90 -4.22 -61.58 23.41
C HIS A 90 -5.48 -60.76 23.64
N GLU A 91 -6.40 -61.22 24.49
CA GLU A 91 -7.59 -60.48 24.91
C GLU A 91 -7.23 -59.22 25.71
N GLN A 92 -6.29 -59.31 26.65
CA GLN A 92 -5.82 -58.14 27.41
C GLN A 92 -5.14 -57.12 26.50
N ILE A 93 -4.27 -57.55 25.59
CA ILE A 93 -3.61 -56.69 24.60
C ILE A 93 -4.67 -56.01 23.72
N ARG A 94 -5.67 -56.75 23.23
CA ARG A 94 -6.78 -56.18 22.45
C ARG A 94 -7.59 -55.17 23.26
N ALA A 95 -7.86 -55.44 24.53
CA ALA A 95 -8.55 -54.51 25.42
C ALA A 95 -7.74 -53.23 25.68
N TYR A 96 -6.42 -53.35 25.91
CA TYR A 96 -5.53 -52.21 26.06
C TYR A 96 -5.42 -51.38 24.79
N PHE A 97 -5.28 -52.02 23.62
CA PHE A 97 -5.30 -51.30 22.33
C PHE A 97 -6.64 -50.60 22.08
N GLY A 98 -7.77 -51.23 22.43
CA GLY A 98 -9.08 -50.59 22.37
C GLY A 98 -9.18 -49.36 23.27
N SER A 99 -8.65 -49.43 24.50
CA SER A 99 -8.60 -48.31 25.44
C SER A 99 -7.70 -47.16 24.93
N ILE A 100 -6.51 -47.50 24.41
CA ILE A 100 -5.58 -46.52 23.83
C ILE A 100 -6.24 -45.84 22.63
N GLN A 101 -6.88 -46.60 21.73
CA GLN A 101 -7.54 -46.04 20.56
C GLN A 101 -8.71 -45.13 20.93
N ASN A 102 -9.49 -45.50 21.95
CA ASN A 102 -10.55 -44.64 22.48
C ASN A 102 -9.99 -43.33 23.09
N ALA A 103 -8.89 -43.40 23.84
CA ALA A 103 -8.22 -42.22 24.39
C ALA A 103 -7.63 -41.32 23.29
N LEU A 104 -7.02 -41.91 22.26
CA LEU A 104 -6.50 -41.19 21.09
C LEU A 104 -7.60 -40.47 20.32
N ASN A 105 -8.74 -41.14 20.11
CA ASN A 105 -9.93 -40.53 19.50
C ASN A 105 -10.50 -39.40 20.35
N ALA A 106 -10.50 -39.54 21.68
CA ALA A 106 -10.94 -38.48 22.59
C ALA A 106 -10.01 -37.26 22.52
N HIS A 107 -8.69 -37.47 22.55
CA HIS A 107 -7.69 -36.42 22.42
C HIS A 107 -7.75 -35.71 21.06
N GLN A 108 -7.96 -36.46 19.97
CA GLN A 108 -8.15 -35.88 18.64
C GLN A 108 -9.35 -34.94 18.61
N ARG A 109 -10.50 -35.35 19.16
CA ARG A 109 -11.68 -34.47 19.26
C ARG A 109 -11.41 -33.22 20.10
N THR A 110 -10.69 -33.34 21.21
CA THR A 110 -10.32 -32.17 22.02
C THR A 110 -9.42 -31.20 21.26
N LEU A 111 -8.46 -31.70 20.48
CA LEU A 111 -7.60 -30.88 19.62
C LEU A 111 -8.41 -30.20 18.50
N GLU A 112 -9.36 -30.89 17.88
CA GLU A 112 -10.27 -30.30 16.89
C GLU A 112 -11.13 -29.16 17.48
N VAL A 113 -11.62 -29.33 18.71
CA VAL A 113 -12.34 -28.28 19.46
C VAL A 113 -11.41 -27.11 19.80
N LEU A 114 -10.17 -27.38 20.19
CA LEU A 114 -9.18 -26.33 20.47
C LEU A 114 -8.83 -25.54 19.22
N VAL A 115 -8.56 -26.20 18.10
CA VAL A 115 -8.25 -25.55 16.81
C VAL A 115 -9.43 -24.71 16.33
N SER A 116 -10.66 -25.23 16.41
CA SER A 116 -11.85 -24.45 16.04
C SER A 116 -12.09 -23.26 16.98
N SER A 117 -11.81 -23.40 18.28
CA SER A 117 -11.88 -22.29 19.24
C SER A 117 -10.81 -21.22 18.99
N GLN A 118 -9.57 -21.63 18.67
CA GLN A 118 -8.48 -20.71 18.32
C GLN A 118 -8.79 -19.95 17.03
N TYR A 119 -9.36 -20.65 16.03
CA TYR A 119 -9.82 -20.01 14.80
C TYR A 119 -10.94 -18.99 15.07
N GLY A 120 -11.94 -19.35 15.89
CA GLY A 120 -13.00 -18.43 16.30
C GLY A 120 -12.49 -17.21 17.05
N LEU A 121 -11.57 -17.39 18.00
CA LEU A 121 -10.91 -16.29 18.72
C LEU A 121 -10.09 -15.40 17.78
N SER A 122 -9.35 -15.97 16.83
CA SER A 122 -8.59 -15.20 15.85
C SER A 122 -9.51 -14.36 14.95
N GLN A 123 -10.66 -14.91 14.55
CA GLN A 123 -11.65 -14.16 13.77
C GLN A 123 -12.24 -13.00 14.58
N GLN A 124 -12.62 -13.25 15.84
CA GLN A 124 -13.12 -12.21 16.74
C GLN A 124 -12.09 -11.10 16.98
N MET A 125 -10.81 -11.45 17.15
CA MET A 125 -9.72 -10.49 17.29
C MET A 125 -9.50 -9.65 16.02
N ASN A 126 -9.65 -10.25 14.84
CA ASN A 126 -9.54 -9.52 13.58
C ASN A 126 -10.72 -8.55 13.39
N ILE A 127 -11.94 -8.98 13.71
CA ILE A 127 -13.13 -8.12 13.68
C ILE A 127 -12.95 -6.94 14.63
N LEU A 128 -12.57 -7.19 15.89
CA LEU A 128 -12.34 -6.15 16.88
C LEU A 128 -11.25 -5.16 16.45
N ARG A 129 -10.17 -5.64 15.81
CA ARG A 129 -9.09 -4.77 15.33
C ARG A 129 -9.58 -3.82 14.22
N GLU A 130 -10.40 -4.31 13.29
CA GLU A 130 -10.96 -3.47 12.23
C GLU A 130 -12.02 -2.50 12.78
N GLU A 131 -12.86 -2.92 13.72
CA GLU A 131 -13.81 -2.03 14.41
C GLU A 131 -13.07 -0.91 15.14
N MET A 132 -12.07 -1.23 15.97
CA MET A 132 -11.26 -0.21 16.64
C MET A 132 -10.59 0.74 15.64
N ARG A 133 -10.04 0.22 14.54
CA ARG A 133 -9.40 1.04 13.51
C ARG A 133 -10.40 2.01 12.87
N SER A 134 -11.59 1.52 12.54
CA SER A 134 -12.68 2.33 12.01
C SER A 134 -13.12 3.41 13.00
N ASP A 135 -13.32 3.05 14.26
CA ASP A 135 -13.75 3.96 15.33
C ASP A 135 -12.69 5.04 15.59
N PHE A 136 -11.41 4.68 15.66
CA PHE A 136 -10.32 5.67 15.78
C PHE A 136 -10.29 6.61 14.58
N GLN A 137 -10.45 6.09 13.35
CA GLN A 137 -10.52 6.94 12.16
C GLN A 137 -11.75 7.85 12.16
N GLN A 138 -12.87 7.41 12.74
CA GLN A 138 -14.05 8.25 12.91
C GLN A 138 -13.79 9.35 13.94
N ILE A 139 -13.27 9.01 15.13
CA ILE A 139 -12.95 9.96 16.18
C ILE A 139 -11.95 11.00 15.68
N VAL A 140 -10.89 10.59 14.97
CA VAL A 140 -9.91 11.52 14.38
C VAL A 140 -10.59 12.49 13.40
N ARG A 141 -11.49 11.99 12.53
CA ARG A 141 -12.26 12.85 11.62
C ARG A 141 -13.17 13.82 12.35
N GLU A 142 -13.83 13.37 13.42
CA GLU A 142 -14.68 14.22 14.26
C GLU A 142 -13.88 15.30 14.99
N ILE A 143 -12.73 14.95 15.58
CA ILE A 143 -11.82 15.89 16.25
C ILE A 143 -11.33 16.93 15.25
N GLN A 144 -10.86 16.51 14.07
CA GLN A 144 -10.46 17.43 12.99
C GLN A 144 -11.63 18.36 12.59
N GLY A 145 -12.85 17.83 12.51
CA GLY A 145 -14.05 18.61 12.22
C GLY A 145 -14.44 19.60 13.31
N VAL A 146 -14.24 19.26 14.59
CA VAL A 146 -14.47 20.18 15.72
C VAL A 146 -13.41 21.25 15.76
N GLU A 147 -12.14 20.90 15.60
CA GLU A 147 -11.02 21.83 15.61
C GLU A 147 -11.11 22.82 14.44
N ALA A 148 -11.42 22.35 13.24
CA ALA A 148 -11.65 23.22 12.08
C ALA A 148 -12.84 24.17 12.28
N ARG A 149 -13.87 23.76 13.04
CA ARG A 149 -14.99 24.65 13.41
C ARG A 149 -14.59 25.68 14.45
N ARG A 150 -13.82 25.27 15.46
CA ARG A 150 -13.28 26.17 16.49
C ARG A 150 -12.38 27.24 15.84
N ARG A 151 -11.40 26.84 15.03
CA ARG A 151 -10.50 27.75 14.31
C ARG A 151 -11.26 28.73 13.42
N ARG A 152 -12.29 28.27 12.70
CA ARG A 152 -13.16 29.18 11.92
C ARG A 152 -13.88 30.20 12.80
N LYS A 153 -14.44 29.79 13.94
CA LYS A 153 -15.08 30.73 14.88
C LYS A 153 -14.08 31.74 15.43
N GLU A 154 -12.89 31.31 15.82
CA GLU A 154 -11.82 32.19 16.31
C GLU A 154 -11.37 33.18 15.20
N PHE A 155 -11.19 32.72 13.96
CA PHE A 155 -10.91 33.56 12.80
C PHE A 155 -11.95 34.66 12.62
N TYR A 156 -13.23 34.30 12.58
CA TYR A 156 -14.32 35.27 12.39
C TYR A 156 -14.44 36.23 13.56
N ALA A 157 -14.34 35.75 14.80
CA ALA A 157 -14.41 36.59 15.98
C ALA A 157 -13.28 37.63 15.99
N ASN A 158 -12.03 37.20 15.82
CA ASN A 158 -10.88 38.10 15.85
C ASN A 158 -10.90 39.11 14.68
N THR A 159 -11.30 38.68 13.48
CA THR A 159 -11.40 39.57 12.32
C THR A 159 -12.53 40.59 12.49
N TYR A 160 -13.69 40.16 12.99
CA TYR A 160 -14.84 41.03 13.24
C TYR A 160 -14.55 42.06 14.33
N GLU A 161 -13.90 41.66 15.43
CA GLU A 161 -13.47 42.59 16.48
C GLU A 161 -12.55 43.69 15.93
N LEU A 162 -11.58 43.33 15.08
CA LEU A 162 -10.72 44.32 14.44
C LEU A 162 -11.52 45.25 13.52
N MET A 163 -12.44 44.72 12.71
CA MET A 163 -13.30 45.52 11.84
C MET A 163 -14.15 46.53 12.62
N GLU A 164 -14.71 46.14 13.77
CA GLU A 164 -15.50 47.05 14.61
C GLU A 164 -14.67 48.19 15.20
N VAL A 165 -13.43 47.92 15.63
CA VAL A 165 -12.52 48.96 16.12
C VAL A 165 -12.06 49.85 14.97
N TYR A 166 -11.72 49.27 13.83
CA TYR A 166 -11.29 50.02 12.64
C TYR A 166 -12.39 50.94 12.11
N LYS A 167 -13.65 50.48 12.09
CA LYS A 167 -14.81 51.31 11.73
C LYS A 167 -14.97 52.49 12.69
N ARG A 168 -14.89 52.26 14.01
CA ARG A 168 -14.94 53.35 15.00
C ARG A 168 -13.82 54.36 14.82
N PHE A 169 -12.61 53.88 14.56
CA PHE A 169 -11.43 54.70 14.28
C PHE A 169 -11.61 55.61 13.05
N ILE A 170 -12.23 55.10 11.97
CA ILE A 170 -12.57 55.91 10.79
C ILE A 170 -13.69 56.92 11.12
N ASP A 171 -14.77 56.46 11.75
CA ASP A 171 -16.00 57.25 11.95
C ASP A 171 -15.80 58.43 12.93
N HIS A 172 -14.91 58.31 13.92
CA HIS A 172 -14.77 59.31 15.00
C HIS A 172 -13.66 60.34 14.76
N LEU A 173 -12.99 60.31 13.59
CA LEU A 173 -11.64 60.88 13.39
C LEU A 173 -10.63 60.25 14.37
N PRO A 174 -9.34 60.15 14.03
CA PRO A 174 -8.41 59.34 14.81
C PRO A 174 -8.11 59.95 16.19
N ASP A 175 -8.90 59.57 17.20
CA ASP A 175 -8.53 59.71 18.60
C ASP A 175 -7.33 58.80 18.87
N LEU A 176 -6.32 59.35 19.54
CA LEU A 176 -5.10 58.62 19.91
C LEU A 176 -5.43 57.37 20.74
N SER A 177 -6.49 57.42 21.53
CA SER A 177 -6.94 56.28 22.33
C SER A 177 -7.53 55.14 21.49
N GLU A 178 -8.25 55.46 20.42
CA GLU A 178 -8.77 54.48 19.45
C GLU A 178 -7.66 53.94 18.55
N ALA A 179 -6.66 54.77 18.20
CA ALA A 179 -5.46 54.32 17.51
C ALA A 179 -4.70 53.26 18.33
N ASP A 180 -4.55 53.46 19.64
CA ASP A 180 -3.91 52.47 20.53
C ASP A 180 -4.69 51.16 20.61
N ARG A 181 -6.03 51.22 20.70
CA ARG A 181 -6.89 50.02 20.66
C ARG A 181 -6.76 49.29 19.33
N LEU A 182 -6.71 50.03 18.22
CA LEU A 182 -6.58 49.46 16.90
C LEU A 182 -5.23 48.75 16.71
N ILE A 183 -4.15 49.34 17.20
CA ILE A 183 -2.81 48.72 17.20
C ILE A 183 -2.83 47.41 18.01
N ASP A 184 -3.31 47.43 19.26
CA ASP A 184 -3.34 46.23 20.12
C ASP A 184 -4.16 45.09 19.48
N ARG A 185 -5.32 45.40 18.89
CA ARG A 185 -6.16 44.40 18.22
C ARG A 185 -5.53 43.87 16.94
N ALA A 186 -4.91 44.73 16.14
CA ALA A 186 -4.20 44.31 14.94
C ALA A 186 -2.98 43.42 15.28
N GLU A 187 -2.21 43.77 16.31
CA GLU A 187 -1.06 42.94 16.73
C GLU A 187 -1.48 41.56 17.25
N LYS A 188 -2.58 41.48 18.02
CA LYS A 188 -3.17 40.21 18.45
C LYS A 188 -3.59 39.34 17.27
N LEU A 189 -4.29 39.93 16.29
CA LEU A 189 -4.71 39.21 15.10
C LEU A 189 -3.51 38.80 14.23
N GLU A 190 -2.51 39.67 14.06
CA GLU A 190 -1.27 39.35 13.32
C GLU A 190 -0.54 38.17 13.95
N ALA A 191 -0.34 38.18 15.27
CA ALA A 191 0.36 37.10 15.97
C ALA A 191 -0.36 35.76 15.81
N TRP A 192 -1.68 35.76 15.94
CA TRP A 192 -2.50 34.56 15.73
C TRP A 192 -2.45 34.08 14.27
N LEU A 193 -2.58 34.98 13.30
CA LEU A 193 -2.52 34.65 11.87
C LEU A 193 -1.17 34.10 11.45
N LEU A 194 -0.07 34.65 11.96
CA LEU A 194 1.28 34.13 11.69
C LEU A 194 1.44 32.70 12.25
N ALA A 195 0.92 32.44 13.46
CA ALA A 195 0.94 31.09 14.04
C ALA A 195 0.11 30.07 13.23
N GLU A 196 -1.05 30.48 12.68
CA GLU A 196 -1.84 29.61 11.79
C GLU A 196 -1.19 29.43 10.42
N LEU A 197 -0.56 30.48 9.89
CA LEU A 197 0.23 30.40 8.67
C LEU A 197 1.43 29.45 8.86
N ASP A 198 2.08 29.41 10.00
CA ASP A 198 3.20 28.49 10.24
C ASP A 198 2.77 27.01 10.24
N GLN A 199 1.48 26.71 10.45
CA GLN A 199 0.95 25.35 10.41
C GLN A 199 0.65 24.85 8.99
N VAL A 200 0.60 25.75 8.00
CA VAL A 200 0.32 25.40 6.59
C VAL A 200 1.60 25.60 5.78
N SER A 201 1.97 24.66 4.91
CA SER A 201 3.14 24.84 4.04
C SER A 201 2.94 26.02 3.08
N MET A 202 3.97 26.86 2.90
CA MET A 202 3.95 27.99 1.96
C MET A 202 3.55 27.57 0.53
N GLY A 203 2.88 28.46 -0.21
CA GLY A 203 2.45 28.19 -1.60
C GLY A 203 1.21 27.28 -1.73
N LYS A 204 0.51 27.04 -0.62
CA LYS A 204 -0.77 26.34 -0.58
C LYS A 204 -1.93 27.32 -0.78
N PRO A 205 -2.89 27.04 -1.68
CA PRO A 205 -4.12 27.83 -1.88
C PRO A 205 -4.84 28.22 -0.59
N GLU A 206 -4.87 27.31 0.38
CA GLU A 206 -5.58 27.43 1.65
C GLU A 206 -5.03 28.55 2.55
N ARG A 207 -3.84 29.08 2.25
CA ARG A 207 -3.23 30.20 2.99
C ARG A 207 -3.84 31.54 2.62
N LEU A 208 -4.43 31.69 1.44
CA LEU A 208 -4.89 32.97 0.90
C LEU A 208 -5.83 33.71 1.88
N PRO A 209 -6.85 33.10 2.50
CA PRO A 209 -7.72 33.80 3.46
C PRO A 209 -6.96 34.35 4.67
N LEU A 210 -5.95 33.61 5.16
CA LEU A 210 -5.11 34.05 6.28
C LEU A 210 -4.19 35.20 5.86
N VAL A 211 -3.65 35.18 4.64
CA VAL A 211 -2.84 36.27 4.09
C VAL A 211 -3.69 37.53 3.87
N VAL A 212 -4.93 37.39 3.40
CA VAL A 212 -5.88 38.52 3.26
C VAL A 212 -6.21 39.12 4.62
N ALA A 213 -6.47 38.30 5.64
CA ALA A 213 -6.70 38.79 7.00
C ALA A 213 -5.45 39.48 7.58
N LEU A 214 -4.25 38.96 7.27
CA LEU A 214 -2.98 39.55 7.69
C LEU A 214 -2.76 40.89 7.02
N PHE A 215 -3.06 40.99 5.73
CA PHE A 215 -3.04 42.23 4.98
C PHE A 215 -3.92 43.29 5.63
N PHE A 216 -5.18 42.92 5.95
CA PHE A 216 -6.12 43.82 6.60
C PHE A 216 -5.62 44.27 7.98
N SER A 217 -5.11 43.34 8.78
CA SER A 217 -4.55 43.62 10.10
C SER A 217 -3.37 44.59 10.04
N VAL A 218 -2.38 44.31 9.18
CA VAL A 218 -1.19 45.15 9.04
C VAL A 218 -1.54 46.52 8.47
N ARG A 219 -2.50 46.60 7.54
CA ARG A 219 -3.02 47.88 7.05
C ARG A 219 -3.65 48.69 8.17
N ALA A 220 -4.60 48.11 8.92
CA ALA A 220 -5.25 48.79 10.03
C ALA A 220 -4.24 49.31 11.07
N LYS A 221 -3.20 48.51 11.34
CA LYS A 221 -2.09 48.92 12.21
C LYS A 221 -1.27 50.07 11.62
N ALA A 222 -0.99 50.06 10.33
CA ALA A 222 -0.27 51.13 9.63
C ALA A 222 -1.07 52.44 9.68
N ASP A 223 -2.37 52.39 9.41
CA ASP A 223 -3.26 53.55 9.46
C ASP A 223 -3.31 54.16 10.89
N ALA A 224 -3.35 53.32 11.91
CA ALA A 224 -3.27 53.75 13.31
C ALA A 224 -1.92 54.39 13.64
N PHE A 225 -0.80 53.82 13.16
CA PHE A 225 0.53 54.40 13.34
C PHE A 225 0.68 55.75 12.62
N GLU A 226 0.09 55.89 11.43
CA GLU A 226 0.08 57.15 10.69
C GLU A 226 -0.68 58.24 11.44
N ALA A 227 -1.86 57.92 11.98
CA ALA A 227 -2.62 58.83 12.81
C ALA A 227 -1.87 59.31 14.05
N LYS A 228 -1.05 58.43 14.67
CA LYS A 228 -0.22 58.81 15.82
C LYS A 228 0.99 59.68 15.46
N GLY A 229 1.45 59.62 14.21
CA GLY A 229 2.55 60.43 13.71
C GLY A 229 3.92 60.22 14.38
N GLY A 230 4.87 61.10 14.04
CA GLY A 230 6.22 61.09 14.62
C GLY A 230 6.96 59.76 14.39
N LYS A 231 7.45 59.15 15.48
CA LYS A 231 8.20 57.88 15.44
C LYS A 231 7.41 56.68 14.91
N TYR A 232 6.07 56.75 14.92
CA TYR A 232 5.22 55.66 14.48
C TYR A 232 5.14 55.54 12.95
N MET A 233 5.47 56.61 12.20
CA MET A 233 5.54 56.57 10.74
C MET A 233 6.56 55.54 10.24
N ALA A 234 7.75 55.49 10.84
CA ALA A 234 8.76 54.49 10.51
C ALA A 234 8.30 53.05 10.84
N SER A 235 7.48 52.88 11.88
CA SER A 235 6.87 51.58 12.22
C SER A 235 5.84 51.15 11.18
N ALA A 236 5.03 52.09 10.66
CA ALA A 236 4.10 51.83 9.57
C ALA A 236 4.84 51.38 8.31
N ASP A 237 5.91 52.10 7.91
CA ASP A 237 6.72 51.75 6.74
C ASP A 237 7.35 50.36 6.87
N LYS A 238 7.90 50.05 8.05
CA LYS A 238 8.48 48.74 8.34
C LYS A 238 7.44 47.63 8.23
N ALA A 239 6.23 47.86 8.75
CA ALA A 239 5.14 46.88 8.73
C ALA A 239 4.65 46.61 7.29
N LEU A 240 4.39 47.66 6.51
CA LEU A 240 3.95 47.53 5.12
C LEU A 240 5.02 46.88 4.24
N ASN A 241 6.30 47.24 4.39
CA ASN A 241 7.38 46.61 3.63
C ASN A 241 7.59 45.13 4.02
N LYS A 242 7.41 44.79 5.29
CA LYS A 242 7.43 43.39 5.74
C LYS A 242 6.28 42.59 5.10
N LEU A 243 5.07 43.15 5.09
CA LEU A 243 3.91 42.54 4.44
C LEU A 243 4.12 42.37 2.93
N LYS A 244 4.69 43.38 2.24
CA LYS A 244 5.01 43.31 0.80
C LYS A 244 5.90 42.12 0.49
N LYS A 245 7.00 41.98 1.24
CA LYS A 245 7.93 40.84 1.09
C LYS A 245 7.24 39.51 1.37
N GLN A 246 6.32 39.47 2.34
CA GLN A 246 5.57 38.25 2.65
C GLN A 246 4.63 37.85 1.51
N ILE A 247 3.85 38.79 0.97
CA ILE A 247 2.98 38.55 -0.20
C ILE A 247 3.78 38.06 -1.40
N GLN A 248 4.92 38.70 -1.68
CA GLN A 248 5.81 38.28 -2.76
C GLN A 248 6.34 36.86 -2.58
N ARG A 249 6.72 36.47 -1.35
CA ARG A 249 7.18 35.11 -1.03
C ARG A 249 6.06 34.07 -1.17
N GLU A 250 4.87 34.40 -0.68
CA GLU A 250 3.69 33.52 -0.80
C GLU A 250 3.31 33.29 -2.25
N ALA A 251 3.24 34.37 -3.04
CA ALA A 251 2.93 34.29 -4.46
C ALA A 251 4.02 33.53 -5.24
N TYR A 252 5.30 33.72 -4.91
CA TYR A 252 6.39 32.98 -5.54
C TYR A 252 6.27 31.48 -5.23
N ALA A 253 6.07 31.12 -3.96
CA ALA A 253 5.88 29.73 -3.56
C ALA A 253 4.60 29.10 -4.14
N LEU A 254 3.56 29.89 -4.37
CA LEU A 254 2.32 29.44 -5.02
C LEU A 254 2.57 29.09 -6.49
N CYS A 255 3.37 29.89 -7.21
CA CYS A 255 3.61 29.73 -8.64
C CYS A 255 4.74 28.74 -8.96
N ASN A 256 5.81 28.77 -8.17
CA ASN A 256 7.02 27.99 -8.42
C ASN A 256 6.77 26.49 -8.26
N GLY A 257 7.17 25.70 -9.26
CA GLY A 257 6.95 24.26 -9.34
C GLY A 257 5.54 23.84 -9.74
N ARG A 258 4.64 24.77 -10.09
CA ARG A 258 3.28 24.44 -10.57
C ARG A 258 3.21 24.41 -12.08
N SER A 259 2.26 23.65 -12.62
CA SER A 259 2.04 23.59 -14.06
C SER A 259 1.24 24.78 -14.58
N LEU A 260 1.33 25.01 -15.89
CA LEU A 260 0.52 26.03 -16.56
C LEU A 260 -0.98 25.75 -16.39
N TYR A 261 -1.37 24.47 -16.43
CA TYR A 261 -2.76 24.06 -16.17
C TYR A 261 -3.22 24.45 -14.77
N THR A 262 -2.45 24.13 -13.72
CA THR A 262 -2.83 24.49 -12.34
C THR A 262 -2.98 26.01 -12.20
N LEU A 263 -2.02 26.79 -12.69
CA LEU A 263 -2.04 28.25 -12.54
C LEU A 263 -3.09 28.96 -13.42
N GLY A 264 -3.31 28.44 -14.63
CA GLY A 264 -4.22 29.03 -15.61
C GLY A 264 -5.69 28.63 -15.42
N VAL A 265 -5.94 27.41 -14.94
CA VAL A 265 -7.27 26.78 -14.92
C VAL A 265 -7.74 26.43 -13.51
N GLU A 266 -6.90 25.83 -12.66
CA GLU A 266 -7.35 25.35 -11.34
C GLU A 266 -7.39 26.43 -10.27
N ILE A 267 -6.41 27.33 -10.26
CA ILE A 267 -6.27 28.39 -9.24
C ILE A 267 -6.05 29.82 -9.80
N PRO A 268 -6.60 30.21 -10.96
CA PRO A 268 -6.33 31.53 -11.54
C PRO A 268 -6.81 32.68 -10.63
N GLU A 269 -7.92 32.50 -9.92
CA GLU A 269 -8.45 33.51 -9.00
C GLU A 269 -7.53 33.76 -7.80
N ILE A 270 -6.80 32.73 -7.36
CA ILE A 270 -5.88 32.83 -6.23
C ILE A 270 -4.65 33.64 -6.62
N VAL A 271 -4.08 33.35 -7.79
CA VAL A 271 -2.96 34.13 -8.35
C VAL A 271 -3.38 35.58 -8.54
N TYR A 272 -4.57 35.81 -9.09
CA TYR A 272 -5.14 37.15 -9.24
C TYR A 272 -5.29 37.89 -7.91
N GLN A 273 -5.81 37.23 -6.86
CA GLN A 273 -5.95 37.87 -5.55
C GLN A 273 -4.60 38.28 -4.95
N TYR A 274 -3.55 37.46 -5.10
CA TYR A 274 -2.20 37.87 -4.68
C TYR A 274 -1.68 39.08 -5.46
N ALA A 275 -1.93 39.13 -6.78
CA ALA A 275 -1.56 40.28 -7.60
C ALA A 275 -2.31 41.55 -7.14
N LEU A 276 -3.61 41.45 -6.87
CA LEU A 276 -4.40 42.57 -6.33
C LEU A 276 -3.89 43.05 -4.97
N LEU A 277 -3.53 42.13 -4.06
CA LEU A 277 -2.96 42.51 -2.77
C LEU A 277 -1.63 43.25 -2.95
N GLN A 278 -0.77 42.78 -3.85
CA GLN A 278 0.50 43.43 -4.18
C GLN A 278 0.29 44.83 -4.77
N ARG A 279 -0.59 44.98 -5.78
CA ARG A 279 -0.94 46.28 -6.39
C ARG A 279 -1.53 47.23 -5.36
N SER A 280 -2.44 46.73 -4.53
CA SER A 280 -3.08 47.49 -3.45
C SER A 280 -2.06 48.05 -2.47
N LEU A 281 -1.09 47.21 -2.07
CA LEU A 281 -0.03 47.62 -1.17
C LEU A 281 0.94 48.60 -1.83
N ALA A 282 1.34 48.36 -3.07
CA ALA A 282 2.24 49.22 -3.82
C ALA A 282 1.64 50.63 -3.99
N LYS A 283 0.37 50.71 -4.42
CA LYS A 283 -0.37 51.96 -4.55
C LYS A 283 -0.55 52.66 -3.20
N GLY A 284 -0.86 51.92 -2.14
CA GLY A 284 -0.96 52.46 -0.79
C GLY A 284 0.35 53.10 -0.30
N ILE A 285 1.49 52.44 -0.55
CA ILE A 285 2.82 53.00 -0.25
C ILE A 285 3.11 54.23 -1.13
N GLU A 286 2.77 54.18 -2.41
CA GLU A 286 2.95 55.31 -3.34
C GLU A 286 2.15 56.55 -2.92
N LEU A 287 0.85 56.38 -2.62
CA LEU A 287 -0.04 57.46 -2.17
C LEU A 287 0.46 58.11 -0.88
N ARG A 288 1.08 57.34 0.02
CA ARG A 288 1.69 57.89 1.23
C ARG A 288 2.93 58.74 0.94
N LEU A 289 3.77 58.30 0.01
CA LEU A 289 4.97 59.03 -0.40
C LEU A 289 4.64 60.25 -1.26
N ASN A 290 3.55 60.18 -2.02
CA ASN A 290 3.05 61.24 -2.88
C ASN A 290 1.54 61.42 -2.72
N PRO A 291 1.08 62.24 -1.76
CA PRO A 291 -0.34 62.47 -1.49
C PRO A 291 -1.12 63.12 -2.64
N LYS A 292 -0.42 63.60 -3.68
CA LYS A 292 -1.01 64.18 -4.89
C LYS A 292 -1.28 63.13 -5.97
N ALA A 293 -0.87 61.88 -5.78
CA ALA A 293 -1.17 60.79 -6.70
C ALA A 293 -2.67 60.47 -6.69
N GLU A 294 -3.16 59.92 -7.80
CA GLU A 294 -4.58 59.60 -7.98
C GLU A 294 -5.02 58.51 -7.01
N LEU A 295 -6.04 58.81 -6.21
CA LEU A 295 -6.51 57.95 -5.11
C LEU A 295 -7.28 56.72 -5.58
N ALA A 296 -7.80 56.75 -6.81
CA ALA A 296 -8.60 55.69 -7.38
C ALA A 296 -7.73 54.74 -8.21
N PHE A 297 -8.06 53.45 -8.16
CA PHE A 297 -7.54 52.50 -9.14
C PHE A 297 -8.21 52.74 -10.48
N LEU A 298 -7.41 52.78 -11.54
CA LEU A 298 -7.93 52.71 -12.89
C LEU A 298 -8.46 51.30 -13.17
N PRO A 299 -9.51 51.13 -13.99
CA PRO A 299 -10.05 49.82 -14.34
C PRO A 299 -8.98 48.83 -14.84
N GLU A 300 -7.98 49.34 -15.56
CA GLU A 300 -6.84 48.57 -16.07
C GLU A 300 -5.90 48.08 -14.97
N GLU A 301 -5.76 48.83 -13.87
CA GLU A 301 -4.95 48.44 -12.70
C GLU A 301 -5.64 47.34 -11.89
N VAL A 302 -6.97 47.25 -11.93
CA VAL A 302 -7.73 46.16 -11.29
C VAL A 302 -7.79 44.94 -12.21
N ALA A 303 -7.83 45.14 -13.52
CA ALA A 303 -7.90 44.04 -14.48
C ALA A 303 -6.64 43.15 -14.42
N TRP A 304 -6.84 41.83 -14.37
CA TRP A 304 -5.77 40.85 -14.48
C TRP A 304 -5.70 40.30 -15.90
N LYS A 305 -4.59 40.61 -16.58
CA LYS A 305 -4.32 40.19 -17.95
C LYS A 305 -3.10 39.29 -17.98
N ASP A 306 -3.21 38.09 -17.42
CA ASP A 306 -2.14 37.09 -17.54
C ASP A 306 -1.98 36.55 -18.96
N GLY A 307 -2.98 36.70 -19.82
CA GLY A 307 -2.96 36.23 -21.21
C GLY A 307 -3.25 34.75 -21.36
N LEU A 308 -3.89 34.15 -20.36
CA LEU A 308 -4.35 32.77 -20.38
C LEU A 308 -5.85 32.65 -20.67
N ASP A 309 -6.52 33.73 -21.11
CA ASP A 309 -7.95 33.71 -21.40
C ASP A 309 -8.32 32.69 -22.48
N ASP A 310 -7.55 32.63 -23.56
CA ASP A 310 -7.76 31.63 -24.61
C ASP A 310 -7.39 30.22 -24.14
N PHE A 311 -6.46 30.08 -23.19
CA PHE A 311 -6.14 28.80 -22.57
C PHE A 311 -7.28 28.29 -21.68
N ARG A 312 -7.90 29.18 -20.88
CA ARG A 312 -9.05 28.85 -20.02
C ARG A 312 -10.25 28.37 -20.85
N LYS A 313 -10.56 29.06 -21.95
CA LYS A 313 -11.66 28.70 -22.86
C LYS A 313 -11.54 27.28 -23.44
N ILE A 314 -10.35 26.70 -23.46
CA ILE A 314 -10.12 25.30 -23.86
C ILE A 314 -10.80 24.34 -22.87
N PHE A 315 -10.76 24.67 -21.57
CA PHE A 315 -11.22 23.81 -20.48
C PHE A 315 -12.57 24.22 -19.90
N GLU A 316 -13.14 25.35 -20.35
CA GLU A 316 -14.50 25.75 -20.00
C GLU A 316 -15.54 24.74 -20.52
N GLN A 317 -16.47 24.33 -19.65
CA GLN A 317 -17.56 23.43 -20.01
C GLN A 317 -18.54 24.14 -20.95
N LYS A 318 -18.37 23.93 -22.27
CA LYS A 318 -19.33 24.41 -23.28
C LYS A 318 -20.64 23.59 -23.17
N PRO A 319 -21.82 24.24 -22.99
CA PRO A 319 -23.08 23.52 -22.96
C PRO A 319 -23.33 22.82 -24.30
N GLU A 320 -23.76 21.55 -24.24
CA GLU A 320 -23.94 20.69 -25.43
C GLU A 320 -24.93 21.27 -26.45
N SER A 321 -25.80 22.20 -26.03
CA SER A 321 -26.80 22.85 -26.87
C SER A 321 -26.25 23.93 -27.81
N THR A 322 -25.01 24.39 -27.63
CA THR A 322 -24.47 25.55 -28.40
C THR A 322 -23.60 25.15 -29.58
N VAL A 323 -23.27 23.87 -29.75
CA VAL A 323 -22.19 23.47 -30.65
C VAL A 323 -22.64 22.50 -31.72
N LYS A 324 -23.11 23.05 -32.84
CA LYS A 324 -23.57 22.28 -34.00
C LYS A 324 -22.44 21.63 -34.81
N ASP A 325 -21.16 21.91 -34.54
CA ASP A 325 -20.05 21.46 -35.41
C ASP A 325 -18.72 21.10 -34.69
N THR A 326 -18.67 20.95 -33.36
CA THR A 326 -17.40 20.57 -32.71
C THR A 326 -17.27 19.07 -32.50
N VAL A 327 -16.42 18.46 -33.33
CA VAL A 327 -15.94 17.10 -33.08
C VAL A 327 -15.16 17.09 -31.77
N LYS A 328 -15.68 16.37 -30.76
CA LYS A 328 -14.95 16.02 -29.54
C LYS A 328 -13.88 14.99 -29.89
N ILE A 329 -12.65 15.25 -29.49
CA ILE A 329 -11.52 14.33 -29.59
C ILE A 329 -11.09 13.91 -28.19
N ASN A 330 -10.66 12.66 -28.06
CA ASN A 330 -10.31 12.04 -26.78
C ASN A 330 -8.79 11.88 -26.63
N GLU A 331 -8.34 11.43 -25.46
CA GLU A 331 -6.94 11.26 -25.10
C GLU A 331 -6.15 10.34 -26.05
N LYS A 332 -6.83 9.36 -26.65
CA LYS A 332 -6.25 8.39 -27.60
C LYS A 332 -6.10 8.96 -29.00
N THR A 333 -6.62 10.17 -29.23
CA THR A 333 -6.51 10.83 -30.53
C THR A 333 -5.06 11.06 -30.86
N VAL A 334 -4.68 10.55 -32.02
CA VAL A 334 -3.37 10.72 -32.62
C VAL A 334 -3.39 12.00 -33.45
N ILE A 335 -2.54 12.95 -33.10
CA ILE A 335 -2.34 14.19 -33.85
C ILE A 335 -1.25 13.89 -34.87
N HIS A 336 -1.60 13.94 -36.14
CA HIS A 336 -0.67 13.70 -37.24
C HIS A 336 0.10 14.97 -37.58
N LEU A 337 1.42 14.87 -37.63
CA LEU A 337 2.31 15.96 -38.06
C LEU A 337 2.40 15.91 -39.59
N LYS A 338 1.62 16.74 -40.29
CA LYS A 338 1.50 16.65 -41.76
C LYS A 338 2.21 17.79 -42.48
N THR A 339 2.38 18.91 -41.81
CA THR A 339 2.94 20.13 -42.38
C THR A 339 4.31 20.43 -41.77
N LEU A 340 5.11 21.24 -42.48
CA LEU A 340 6.37 21.74 -41.93
C LEU A 340 6.16 22.53 -40.64
N ALA A 341 5.02 23.23 -40.50
CA ALA A 341 4.67 23.95 -39.29
C ALA A 341 4.38 23.00 -38.11
N ASP A 342 3.78 21.83 -38.35
CA ASP A 342 3.56 20.82 -37.32
C ASP A 342 4.89 20.21 -36.85
N CYS A 343 5.83 19.99 -37.79
CA CYS A 343 7.17 19.50 -37.46
C CYS A 343 7.99 20.54 -36.69
N ASP A 344 7.98 21.81 -37.11
CA ASP A 344 8.63 22.92 -36.39
C ASP A 344 8.07 23.06 -34.97
N TRP A 345 6.75 23.03 -34.83
CA TRP A 345 6.08 23.03 -33.53
C TRP A 345 6.55 21.83 -32.68
N TYR A 346 6.62 20.62 -33.24
CA TYR A 346 7.02 19.44 -32.49
C TYR A 346 8.47 19.52 -32.01
N ILE A 347 9.40 19.97 -32.86
CA ILE A 347 10.82 20.16 -32.50
C ILE A 347 10.92 21.09 -31.27
N ARG A 348 10.17 22.19 -31.27
CA ARG A 348 10.13 23.14 -30.14
C ARG A 348 9.47 22.55 -28.90
N PHE A 349 8.41 21.76 -29.09
CA PHE A 349 7.69 21.08 -28.02
C PHE A 349 8.55 20.00 -27.33
N SER A 350 9.28 19.19 -28.10
CA SER A 350 10.13 18.11 -27.56
C SER A 350 11.53 18.56 -27.14
N GLY A 351 11.90 19.81 -27.45
CA GLY A 351 13.23 20.35 -27.17
C GLY A 351 14.33 19.70 -28.03
N GLU A 352 13.98 19.13 -29.17
CA GLU A 352 14.93 18.50 -30.10
C GLU A 352 15.72 19.55 -30.89
N ASP A 353 16.95 19.23 -31.31
CA ASP A 353 17.75 20.12 -32.13
C ASP A 353 17.25 20.08 -33.59
N PRO A 354 16.81 21.22 -34.17
CA PRO A 354 16.32 21.29 -35.55
C PRO A 354 17.30 20.72 -36.59
N SER A 355 18.60 20.77 -36.32
CA SER A 355 19.64 20.30 -37.24
C SER A 355 19.80 18.78 -37.29
N THR A 356 19.31 18.08 -36.26
CA THR A 356 19.42 16.61 -36.12
C THR A 356 18.08 15.89 -36.27
N PHE A 357 16.98 16.64 -36.31
CA PHE A 357 15.63 16.10 -36.38
C PHE A 357 15.33 15.48 -37.76
N ASP A 358 15.02 14.18 -37.79
CA ASP A 358 14.50 13.53 -38.98
C ASP A 358 12.98 13.65 -39.03
N VAL A 359 12.47 14.39 -40.03
CA VAL A 359 11.04 14.60 -40.27
C VAL A 359 10.26 13.28 -40.45
N HIS A 360 10.92 12.21 -40.91
CA HIS A 360 10.30 10.90 -41.08
C HIS A 360 10.25 10.06 -39.80
N SER A 361 11.05 10.40 -38.79
CA SER A 361 11.16 9.65 -37.54
C SER A 361 9.93 9.77 -36.65
N ARG A 362 9.17 10.88 -36.76
CA ARG A 362 7.98 11.14 -35.96
C ARG A 362 6.82 11.65 -36.81
N GLN A 363 5.85 10.78 -37.08
CA GLN A 363 4.67 11.10 -37.90
C GLN A 363 3.46 11.56 -37.06
N SER A 364 3.51 11.37 -35.74
CA SER A 364 2.39 11.69 -34.87
C SER A 364 2.73 11.79 -33.39
N ILE A 365 1.87 12.48 -32.65
CA ILE A 365 1.88 12.56 -31.19
C ILE A 365 0.51 12.18 -30.61
N ARG A 366 0.44 11.83 -29.32
CA ARG A 366 -0.83 11.61 -28.64
C ARG A 366 -1.30 12.89 -27.97
N LEU A 367 -2.61 13.12 -27.96
CA LEU A 367 -3.19 14.25 -27.23
C LEU A 367 -2.85 14.19 -25.73
N SER A 368 -2.75 12.99 -25.15
CA SER A 368 -2.33 12.81 -23.76
C SER A 368 -0.90 13.32 -23.46
N ASP A 369 -0.03 13.40 -24.47
CA ASP A 369 1.32 13.95 -24.30
C ASP A 369 1.26 15.49 -24.17
N LEU A 370 0.38 16.15 -24.93
CA LEU A 370 0.11 17.59 -24.77
C LEU A 370 -0.48 17.90 -23.40
N PHE A 371 -1.48 17.13 -22.97
CA PHE A 371 -2.10 17.31 -21.65
C PHE A 371 -1.11 17.09 -20.51
N ARG A 372 -0.19 16.15 -20.67
CA ARG A 372 0.88 15.90 -19.70
C ARG A 372 1.85 17.07 -19.62
N GLU A 373 2.24 17.65 -20.75
CA GLU A 373 3.20 18.75 -20.76
C GLU A 373 2.63 20.00 -20.09
N ILE A 374 1.37 20.36 -20.36
CA ILE A 374 0.73 21.49 -19.67
C ILE A 374 0.41 21.18 -18.19
N GLY A 375 0.59 19.93 -17.75
CA GLY A 375 0.36 19.44 -16.40
C GLY A 375 -1.10 19.27 -16.01
N HIS A 376 -1.94 18.78 -16.92
CA HIS A 376 -3.31 18.37 -16.64
C HIS A 376 -3.32 17.17 -15.67
N PRO A 377 -4.18 17.14 -14.63
CA PRO A 377 -4.13 16.14 -13.56
C PRO A 377 -4.43 14.71 -14.05
N ASN A 378 -5.37 14.57 -15.00
CA ASN A 378 -5.73 13.29 -15.63
C ASN A 378 -5.52 13.34 -17.16
N PRO A 379 -4.30 13.20 -17.69
CA PRO A 379 -4.02 13.29 -19.13
C PRO A 379 -4.75 12.22 -19.96
N THR A 380 -5.20 11.15 -19.31
CA THR A 380 -5.90 10.00 -19.92
C THR A 380 -7.42 10.16 -19.97
N GLU A 381 -7.97 11.23 -19.41
CA GLU A 381 -9.42 11.47 -19.38
C GLU A 381 -9.80 12.80 -20.07
N GLY A 382 -8.81 13.52 -20.59
CA GLY A 382 -9.01 14.82 -21.21
C GLY A 382 -9.83 14.75 -22.50
N ILE A 383 -10.87 15.58 -22.59
CA ILE A 383 -11.68 15.77 -23.80
C ILE A 383 -11.38 17.16 -24.34
N LEU A 384 -11.14 17.26 -25.65
CA LEU A 384 -10.87 18.51 -26.34
C LEU A 384 -11.81 18.66 -27.54
N TYR A 385 -12.16 19.89 -27.90
CA TYR A 385 -12.78 20.15 -29.19
C TYR A 385 -11.71 20.34 -30.27
N LYS A 386 -11.96 19.82 -31.48
CA LYS A 386 -11.00 19.95 -32.59
C LYS A 386 -10.63 21.41 -32.91
N SER A 387 -11.54 22.36 -32.69
CA SER A 387 -11.28 23.81 -32.85
C SER A 387 -10.21 24.33 -31.88
N ASP A 388 -10.07 23.69 -30.73
CA ASP A 388 -9.25 24.16 -29.61
C ASP A 388 -7.85 23.50 -29.62
N LEU A 389 -7.62 22.53 -30.53
CA LEU A 389 -6.36 21.79 -30.66
C LEU A 389 -5.16 22.70 -30.95
N TYR A 390 -5.31 23.65 -31.86
CA TYR A 390 -4.22 24.57 -32.20
C TYR A 390 -3.85 25.47 -31.02
N ALA A 391 -4.85 25.94 -30.27
CA ALA A 391 -4.60 26.72 -29.06
C ALA A 391 -3.86 25.89 -28.01
N LEU A 392 -4.27 24.64 -27.79
CA LEU A 392 -3.59 23.72 -26.88
C LEU A 392 -2.13 23.48 -27.30
N MET A 393 -1.88 23.26 -28.59
CA MET A 393 -0.52 23.12 -29.13
C MET A 393 0.33 24.35 -28.83
N LEU A 394 -0.20 25.56 -29.02
CA LEU A 394 0.53 26.79 -28.69
C LEU A 394 0.84 26.92 -27.20
N PHE A 395 -0.09 26.56 -26.31
CA PHE A 395 0.13 26.64 -24.86
C PHE A 395 1.00 25.50 -24.30
N SER A 396 1.18 24.42 -25.04
CA SER A 396 2.11 23.34 -24.68
C SER A 396 3.58 23.65 -25.00
N LEU A 397 3.85 24.77 -25.69
CA LEU A 397 5.21 25.18 -26.00
C LEU A 397 5.91 25.85 -24.79
N PRO A 398 7.24 25.66 -24.62
CA PRO A 398 7.99 26.30 -23.53
C PRO A 398 7.86 27.83 -23.51
N GLU A 399 7.70 28.46 -24.67
CA GLU A 399 7.56 29.92 -24.79
C GLU A 399 6.27 30.43 -24.16
N ALA A 400 5.19 29.65 -24.16
CA ALA A 400 3.96 30.02 -23.48
C ALA A 400 4.16 30.05 -21.96
N CYS A 401 4.80 29.03 -21.41
CA CYS A 401 5.20 28.96 -20.00
C CYS A 401 6.12 30.13 -19.63
N ASN A 402 7.15 30.41 -20.43
CA ASN A 402 8.10 31.50 -20.19
C ASN A 402 7.44 32.89 -20.26
N LYS A 403 6.53 33.09 -21.21
CA LYS A 403 5.78 34.35 -21.33
C LYS A 403 4.91 34.60 -20.11
N PHE A 404 4.22 33.57 -19.62
CA PHE A 404 3.41 33.68 -18.40
C PHE A 404 4.28 33.87 -17.15
N ALA A 405 5.38 33.12 -17.02
CA ALA A 405 6.35 33.27 -15.93
C ALA A 405 6.94 34.68 -15.87
N SER A 406 7.28 35.26 -17.02
CA SER A 406 7.81 36.63 -17.11
C SER A 406 6.78 37.67 -16.66
N ARG A 407 5.51 37.51 -17.07
CA ARG A 407 4.42 38.41 -16.64
C ARG A 407 4.21 38.39 -15.13
N ILE A 408 4.20 37.20 -14.52
CA ILE A 408 4.06 37.09 -13.07
C ILE A 408 5.30 37.65 -12.36
N GLN A 409 6.50 37.37 -12.88
CA GLN A 409 7.72 37.92 -12.30
C GLN A 409 7.73 39.45 -12.30
N GLU A 410 7.31 40.07 -13.41
CA GLU A 410 7.17 41.52 -13.53
C GLU A 410 6.16 42.07 -12.52
N GLU A 411 4.98 41.44 -12.42
CA GLU A 411 3.90 41.83 -11.50
C GLU A 411 4.38 41.89 -10.04
N PHE A 412 5.14 40.88 -9.61
CA PHE A 412 5.64 40.82 -8.24
C PHE A 412 7.04 41.39 -8.06
N SER A 413 7.68 41.83 -9.14
CA SER A 413 9.07 42.33 -9.17
C SER A 413 10.06 41.35 -8.55
N TRP A 414 10.00 40.08 -8.94
CA TRP A 414 10.90 39.04 -8.43
C TRP A 414 12.28 39.06 -9.11
N GLU A 415 13.32 38.82 -8.32
CA GLU A 415 14.70 38.68 -8.82
C GLU A 415 14.87 37.41 -9.66
N GLU A 416 14.15 36.34 -9.31
CA GLU A 416 14.22 35.04 -9.98
C GLU A 416 12.91 34.73 -10.73
N HIS A 417 13.05 34.09 -11.90
CA HIS A 417 11.90 33.56 -12.64
C HIS A 417 11.29 32.36 -11.91
N PRO A 418 9.94 32.29 -11.76
CA PRO A 418 9.29 31.10 -11.23
C PRO A 418 9.45 29.95 -12.23
N LYS A 419 9.82 28.77 -11.74
CA LYS A 419 9.89 27.56 -12.56
C LYS A 419 8.49 26.98 -12.72
N ILE A 420 7.90 27.08 -13.90
CA ILE A 420 6.57 26.53 -14.19
C ILE A 420 6.75 25.13 -14.78
N SER A 421 6.24 24.12 -14.09
CA SER A 421 6.31 22.71 -14.49
C SER A 421 5.60 22.50 -15.84
N GLY A 422 6.19 21.68 -16.72
CA GLY A 422 5.89 21.72 -18.16
C GLY A 422 6.88 22.56 -18.97
N SER A 423 7.96 23.00 -18.33
CA SER A 423 9.20 23.44 -18.96
C SER A 423 10.28 22.41 -18.62
N SER A 424 10.17 21.21 -19.19
CA SER A 424 11.24 20.23 -19.05
C SER A 424 12.44 20.62 -19.92
N PHE A 425 13.26 21.54 -19.42
CA PHE A 425 14.70 21.44 -19.64
C PHE A 425 15.27 20.67 -18.44
N GLN A 426 15.55 19.38 -18.67
CA GLN A 426 16.59 18.67 -17.93
C GLN A 426 17.96 19.13 -18.42
#